data_AF-A0A9N9BKB1-F1
#
_entry.id   AF-A0A9N9BKB1-F1
#
_cell.length_a   1.000
_cell.length_b   1.000
_cell.length_c   1.000
_cell.angle_alpha   90.00
_cell.angle_beta   90.00
_cell.angle_gamma   90.00
#
_symmetry.space_group_name_H-M   'P 1'
#
loop_
_entity.id
_entity.type
_entity.pdbx_description
1 polymer ?
#
loop_
_entity_poly.entity_id
_entity_poly.type
_entity_poly.pdbx_seq_one_letter_code
_entity_poly.pdbx_strand_id
1 'polypeptide(L)'
;HDAYKQGQKTKREKYDLKSKSLEAAREDNKQAQIEENEWKKKYDDIAKREEKRNQEVKNIQEKLKDPNLSDKKRGELEERLTSLLAQQDEDKKEKDKIMTKLKQLGDRIKNNNKIISGVGLNTDEKH
;
A
#
# COMPACT_ATOMS: atom_id res chain seq x y z
N HIS A 1 -9.08 -52.66 -16.21
CA HIS A 1 -9.99 -52.14 -15.17
C HIS A 1 -9.30 -51.12 -14.24
N ASP A 2 -7.96 -51.10 -14.13
CA ASP A 2 -7.22 -50.19 -13.22
C ASP A 2 -6.97 -48.76 -13.72
N ALA A 3 -6.73 -48.56 -15.03
CA ALA A 3 -6.42 -47.23 -15.56
C ALA A 3 -7.55 -46.21 -15.35
N TYR A 4 -8.81 -46.65 -15.41
CA TYR A 4 -9.98 -45.80 -15.16
C TYR A 4 -10.07 -45.35 -13.70
N LYS A 5 -9.83 -46.26 -12.75
CA LYS A 5 -9.83 -45.95 -11.31
C LYS A 5 -8.65 -45.05 -10.92
N GLN A 6 -7.46 -45.30 -11.48
CA GLN A 6 -6.29 -44.43 -11.27
C GLN A 6 -6.48 -43.02 -11.88
N GLY A 7 -7.09 -42.93 -13.07
CA GLY A 7 -7.46 -41.65 -13.69
C GLY A 7 -8.50 -40.86 -12.90
N GLN A 8 -9.43 -41.53 -12.21
CA GLN A 8 -10.40 -40.86 -11.33
C GLN A 8 -9.76 -40.37 -10.01
N LYS A 9 -8.84 -41.15 -9.42
CA LYS A 9 -8.12 -40.75 -8.19
C LYS A 9 -7.26 -39.51 -8.43
N THR A 10 -6.51 -39.49 -9.53
CA THR A 10 -5.67 -38.33 -9.93
C THR A 10 -6.51 -37.09 -10.28
N LYS A 11 -7.69 -37.26 -10.89
CA LYS A 11 -8.65 -36.15 -11.09
C LYS A 11 -9.14 -35.57 -9.77
N ARG A 12 -9.54 -36.43 -8.81
CA ARG A 12 -9.99 -35.98 -7.48
C ARG A 12 -8.90 -35.23 -6.71
N GLU A 13 -7.68 -35.77 -6.68
CA GLU A 13 -6.53 -35.11 -6.05
C GLU A 13 -6.24 -33.73 -6.70
N LYS A 14 -6.36 -33.61 -8.03
CA LYS A 14 -6.23 -32.32 -8.74
C LYS A 14 -7.34 -31.34 -8.36
N TYR A 15 -8.58 -31.78 -8.21
CA TYR A 15 -9.69 -30.92 -7.79
C TYR A 15 -9.54 -30.46 -6.33
N ASP A 16 -9.13 -31.35 -5.44
CA ASP A 16 -8.91 -31.01 -4.02
C ASP A 16 -7.77 -29.99 -3.86
N LEU A 17 -6.66 -30.17 -4.60
CA LEU A 17 -5.56 -29.21 -4.63
C LEU A 17 -6.03 -27.85 -5.17
N LYS A 18 -6.82 -27.83 -6.25
CA LYS A 18 -7.40 -26.60 -6.79
C LYS A 18 -8.31 -25.89 -5.78
N SER A 19 -9.16 -26.63 -5.07
CA SER A 19 -10.07 -26.07 -4.06
C SER A 19 -9.29 -25.40 -2.93
N LYS A 20 -8.26 -26.10 -2.40
CA LYS A 20 -7.38 -25.55 -1.36
C LYS A 20 -6.63 -24.30 -1.82
N SER A 21 -6.10 -24.30 -3.05
CA SER A 21 -5.43 -23.11 -3.61
C SER A 21 -6.40 -21.93 -3.81
N LEU A 22 -7.66 -22.20 -4.16
CA LEU A 22 -8.68 -21.17 -4.32
C LEU A 22 -9.08 -20.54 -2.98
N GLU A 23 -9.30 -21.36 -1.96
CA GLU A 23 -9.60 -20.88 -0.61
C GLU A 23 -8.45 -20.05 -0.04
N ALA A 24 -7.21 -20.55 -0.14
CA ALA A 24 -6.04 -19.81 0.29
C ALA A 24 -5.90 -18.46 -0.45
N ALA A 25 -6.12 -18.44 -1.77
CA ALA A 25 -6.06 -17.19 -2.55
C ALA A 25 -7.18 -16.20 -2.16
N ARG A 26 -8.37 -16.68 -1.79
CA ARG A 26 -9.47 -15.82 -1.33
C ARG A 26 -9.18 -15.19 0.03
N GLU A 27 -8.68 -15.98 0.97
CA GLU A 27 -8.28 -15.49 2.29
C GLU A 27 -7.14 -14.48 2.20
N ASP A 28 -6.11 -14.82 1.42
CA ASP A 28 -4.96 -13.95 1.17
C ASP A 28 -5.37 -12.61 0.54
N ASN A 29 -6.31 -12.64 -0.41
CA ASN A 29 -6.83 -11.45 -1.06
C ASN A 29 -7.64 -10.57 -0.09
N LYS A 30 -8.50 -11.18 0.74
CA LYS A 30 -9.24 -10.46 1.78
C LYS A 30 -8.28 -9.75 2.75
N GLN A 31 -7.24 -10.45 3.18
CA GLN A 31 -6.23 -9.89 4.08
C GLN A 31 -5.44 -8.75 3.40
N ALA A 32 -4.98 -8.97 2.17
CA ALA A 32 -4.27 -7.94 1.41
C ALA A 32 -5.13 -6.68 1.17
N GLN A 33 -6.43 -6.83 0.96
CA GLN A 33 -7.36 -5.70 0.79
C GLN A 33 -7.55 -4.91 2.10
N ILE A 34 -7.59 -5.59 3.25
CA ILE A 34 -7.64 -4.93 4.57
C ILE A 34 -6.35 -4.13 4.79
N GLU A 35 -5.20 -4.75 4.57
CA GLU A 35 -3.89 -4.08 4.68
C GLU A 35 -3.80 -2.88 3.71
N GLU A 36 -4.26 -3.02 2.47
CA GLU A 36 -4.25 -1.94 1.49
C GLU A 36 -5.06 -0.74 1.97
N ASN A 37 -6.24 -0.98 2.55
CA ASN A 37 -7.09 0.07 3.10
C ASN A 37 -6.44 0.78 4.31
N GLU A 38 -5.75 0.05 5.17
CA GLU A 38 -5.00 0.63 6.30
C GLU A 38 -3.84 1.51 5.81
N TRP A 39 -3.09 1.05 4.81
CA TRP A 39 -2.00 1.82 4.22
C TRP A 39 -2.51 3.06 3.47
N LYS A 40 -3.66 2.99 2.79
CA LYS A 40 -4.32 4.15 2.18
C LYS A 40 -4.69 5.21 3.23
N LYS A 41 -5.26 4.80 4.37
CA LYS A 41 -5.56 5.73 5.47
C LYS A 41 -4.31 6.43 5.99
N LYS A 42 -3.23 5.69 6.22
CA LYS A 42 -1.94 6.26 6.64
C LYS A 42 -1.37 7.24 5.61
N TYR A 43 -1.51 6.93 4.31
CA TYR A 43 -1.12 7.82 3.22
C TYR A 43 -1.90 9.14 3.27
N ASP A 44 -3.21 9.08 3.43
CA ASP A 44 -4.07 10.27 3.51
C ASP A 44 -3.75 11.13 4.74
N ASP A 45 -3.41 10.50 5.87
CA ASP A 45 -3.01 11.21 7.08
C ASP A 45 -1.66 11.92 6.90
N ILE A 46 -0.68 11.30 6.22
CA ILE A 46 0.56 11.98 5.82
C ILE A 46 0.26 13.16 4.90
N ALA A 47 -0.58 12.98 3.87
CA ALA A 47 -0.89 14.05 2.93
C ALA A 47 -1.51 15.28 3.65
N LYS A 48 -2.41 15.05 4.62
CA LYS A 48 -2.97 16.13 5.45
C LYS A 48 -1.91 16.80 6.33
N ARG A 49 -0.97 16.03 6.88
CA ARG A 49 0.15 16.58 7.69
C ARG A 49 1.08 17.43 6.82
N GLU A 50 1.43 16.97 5.62
CA GLU A 50 2.23 17.72 4.65
C GLU A 50 1.56 19.05 4.28
N GLU A 51 0.25 19.05 4.01
CA GLU A 51 -0.50 20.27 3.66
C GLU A 51 -0.46 21.31 4.79
N LYS A 52 -0.73 20.89 6.03
CA LYS A 52 -0.64 21.78 7.21
C LYS A 52 0.77 22.35 7.38
N ARG A 53 1.80 21.51 7.23
CA ARG A 53 3.19 21.96 7.33
C ARG A 53 3.59 22.92 6.22
N ASN A 54 3.13 22.70 4.99
CA ASN A 54 3.37 23.62 3.89
C ASN A 54 2.79 25.02 4.18
N GLN A 55 1.60 25.09 4.77
CA GLN A 55 1.00 26.35 5.20
C GLN A 55 1.82 27.01 6.31
N GLU A 56 2.27 26.25 7.32
CA GLU A 56 3.13 26.79 8.38
C GLU A 56 4.47 27.31 7.87
N VAL A 57 5.14 26.56 6.99
CA VAL A 57 6.39 26.95 6.33
C VAL A 57 6.20 28.26 5.57
N LYS A 58 5.15 28.36 4.76
CA LYS A 58 4.84 29.58 4.01
C LYS A 58 4.61 30.77 4.93
N ASN A 59 3.83 30.60 6.00
CA ASN A 59 3.57 31.65 6.99
C ASN A 59 4.86 32.12 7.69
N ILE A 60 5.77 31.20 8.01
CA ILE A 60 7.06 31.55 8.62
C ILE A 60 7.95 32.30 7.63
N GLN A 61 8.02 31.82 6.39
CA GLN A 61 8.78 32.50 5.32
C GLN A 61 8.25 33.91 5.04
N GLU A 62 6.94 34.14 5.12
CA GLU A 62 6.35 35.46 5.00
C GLU A 62 6.75 36.36 6.18
N LYS A 63 6.71 35.86 7.42
CA LYS A 63 7.14 36.61 8.61
C LYS A 63 8.64 36.97 8.57
N LEU A 64 9.48 36.08 8.05
CA LEU A 64 10.92 36.31 7.91
C LEU A 64 11.26 37.43 6.91
N LYS A 65 10.32 37.82 6.03
CA LYS A 65 10.49 38.96 5.12
C LYS A 65 10.29 40.32 5.79
N ASP A 66 9.77 40.36 7.02
CA ASP A 66 9.59 41.61 7.75
C ASP A 66 10.96 42.25 8.08
N PRO A 67 11.28 43.44 7.55
CA PRO A 67 12.55 44.11 7.83
C PRO A 67 12.66 44.61 9.28
N ASN A 68 11.53 44.75 9.99
CA ASN A 68 11.49 45.23 11.38
C ASN A 68 11.54 44.08 12.40
N LEU A 69 11.72 42.85 11.93
CA LEU A 69 11.80 41.68 12.78
C LEU A 69 13.08 41.72 13.63
N SER A 70 12.95 41.62 14.95
CA SER A 70 14.11 41.56 15.84
C SER A 70 14.94 40.30 15.60
N ASP A 71 16.25 40.39 15.81
CA ASP A 71 17.18 39.27 15.60
C ASP A 71 16.80 38.02 16.40
N LYS A 72 16.34 38.22 17.65
CA LYS A 72 15.83 37.11 18.48
C LYS A 72 14.64 36.42 17.82
N LYS A 73 13.67 37.19 17.32
CA LYS A 73 12.47 36.62 16.68
C LYS A 73 12.80 35.97 15.34
N ARG A 74 13.76 36.52 14.61
CA ARG A 74 14.31 35.94 13.39
C ARG A 74 14.92 34.56 13.66
N GLY A 75 15.80 34.46 14.65
CA GLY A 75 16.40 33.18 15.05
C GLY A 75 15.35 32.13 15.44
N GLU A 76 14.36 32.48 16.27
CA GLU A 76 13.26 31.56 16.64
C GLU A 76 12.46 31.05 15.43
N LEU A 77 12.24 31.92 14.43
CA LEU A 77 11.53 31.55 13.20
C LEU A 77 12.38 30.68 12.28
N GLU A 78 13.68 30.93 12.16
CA GLU A 78 14.63 30.13 11.37
C GLU A 78 14.82 28.73 11.96
N GLU A 79 14.92 28.61 13.28
CA GLU A 79 14.98 27.32 13.97
C GLU A 79 13.69 26.51 13.74
N ARG A 80 12.53 27.15 13.90
CA ARG A 80 11.24 26.51 13.63
C ARG A 80 11.12 26.09 12.16
N LEU A 81 11.54 26.95 11.22
CA LEU A 81 11.52 26.63 9.80
C LEU A 81 12.39 25.40 9.51
N THR A 82 13.60 25.34 10.06
CA THR A 82 14.52 24.21 9.90
C THR A 82 13.90 22.92 10.42
N SER A 83 13.26 22.96 11.60
CA SER A 83 12.57 21.79 12.17
C SER A 83 11.41 21.32 11.30
N LEU A 84 10.58 22.24 10.79
CA LEU A 84 9.46 21.88 9.91
C LEU A 84 9.93 21.27 8.58
N LEU A 85 10.98 21.82 7.98
CA LEU A 85 11.56 21.28 6.75
C LEU A 85 12.13 19.86 6.97
N ALA A 86 12.83 19.62 8.08
CA ALA A 86 13.31 18.29 8.43
C ALA A 86 12.16 17.28 8.60
N GLN A 87 11.07 17.69 9.26
CA GLN A 87 9.87 16.84 9.39
C GLN A 87 9.21 16.58 8.03
N GLN A 88 9.21 17.54 7.10
CA GLN A 88 8.69 17.32 5.73
C GLN A 88 9.50 16.28 4.97
N ASP A 89 10.83 16.28 5.12
CA ASP A 89 11.67 15.24 4.52
C ASP A 89 11.39 13.85 5.10
N GLU A 90 11.09 13.76 6.40
CA GLU A 90 10.68 12.52 7.04
C GLU A 90 9.32 12.03 6.52
N ASP A 91 8.32 12.90 6.43
CA ASP A 91 7.00 12.58 5.87
C ASP A 91 7.12 12.08 4.43
N LYS A 92 7.95 12.72 3.61
CA LYS A 92 8.19 12.30 2.22
C LYS A 92 8.77 10.89 2.15
N LYS A 93 9.77 10.59 2.98
CA LYS A 93 10.35 9.23 3.08
C LYS A 93 9.33 8.21 3.57
N GLU A 94 8.47 8.57 4.52
CA GLU A 94 7.39 7.71 5.00
C GLU A 94 6.38 7.44 3.87
N LYS A 95 5.96 8.47 3.15
CA LYS A 95 5.05 8.40 2.01
C LYS A 95 5.56 7.47 0.91
N ASP A 96 6.83 7.58 0.54
CA ASP A 96 7.47 6.72 -0.46
C ASP A 96 7.47 5.24 -0.04
N LYS A 97 7.71 4.96 1.25
CA LYS A 97 7.60 3.60 1.80
C LYS A 97 6.17 3.08 1.73
N ILE A 98 5.18 3.90 2.05
CA ILE A 98 3.76 3.52 1.96
C ILE A 98 3.37 3.24 0.51
N MET A 99 3.76 4.08 -0.44
CA MET A 99 3.50 3.86 -1.87
C MET A 99 4.11 2.53 -2.34
N THR A 100 5.32 2.21 -1.90
CA THR A 100 5.97 0.93 -2.20
C THR A 100 5.15 -0.24 -1.65
N LYS A 101 4.64 -0.14 -0.42
CA LYS A 101 3.78 -1.16 0.19
C LYS A 101 2.45 -1.32 -0.53
N LEU A 102 1.80 -0.23 -0.89
CA LEU A 102 0.56 -0.26 -1.67
C LEU A 102 0.76 -0.93 -3.03
N LYS A 103 1.88 -0.67 -3.70
CA LYS A 103 2.22 -1.35 -4.97
C LYS A 103 2.39 -2.87 -4.77
N GLN A 104 3.13 -3.27 -3.74
CA GLN A 104 3.32 -4.69 -3.40
C GLN A 104 1.99 -5.40 -3.10
N LEU A 105 1.08 -4.72 -2.39
CA LEU A 105 -0.26 -5.24 -2.10
C LEU A 105 -1.12 -5.34 -3.36
N GLY A 106 -1.08 -4.33 -4.23
CA GLY A 106 -1.77 -4.35 -5.52
C GLY A 106 -1.32 -5.53 -6.40
N ASP A 107 -0.01 -5.81 -6.46
CA ASP A 107 0.52 -6.96 -7.18
C ASP A 107 0.09 -8.30 -6.55
N ARG A 108 0.07 -8.41 -5.22
CA ARG A 108 -0.42 -9.59 -4.48
C ARG A 108 -1.92 -9.84 -4.76
N ILE A 109 -2.75 -8.81 -4.65
CA ILE A 109 -4.19 -8.87 -4.96
C ILE A 109 -4.41 -9.30 -6.41
N LYS A 110 -3.66 -8.72 -7.36
CA LYS A 110 -3.74 -9.08 -8.79
C LYS A 110 -3.38 -10.55 -9.01
N ASN A 111 -2.33 -11.06 -8.35
CA ASN A 111 -1.94 -12.46 -8.46
C ASN A 111 -2.99 -13.40 -7.85
N ASN A 112 -3.57 -13.06 -6.70
CA ASN A 112 -4.67 -13.83 -6.11
C ASN A 112 -5.89 -13.85 -7.03
N ASN A 113 -6.25 -12.72 -7.62
CA ASN A 113 -7.34 -12.62 -8.59
C ASN A 113 -7.08 -13.51 -9.82
N LYS A 114 -5.84 -13.63 -10.30
CA LYS A 114 -5.48 -14.57 -11.38
C LYS A 114 -5.65 -16.03 -10.96
N ILE A 115 -5.30 -16.38 -9.73
CA ILE A 115 -5.51 -17.76 -9.21
C ILE A 115 -7.01 -18.04 -9.12
N ILE A 116 -7.79 -17.12 -8.55
CA ILE A 116 -9.24 -17.25 -8.38
C ILE A 116 -9.95 -17.36 -9.73
N SER A 117 -9.59 -16.52 -10.72
CA SER A 117 -10.20 -16.52 -12.05
C SER A 117 -9.68 -17.64 -12.96
N GLY A 118 -8.38 -17.97 -12.89
CA GLY A 118 -7.74 -19.01 -13.70
C GLY A 118 -8.13 -20.44 -13.31
N VAL A 119 -8.61 -20.65 -12.08
CA VAL A 119 -9.21 -21.94 -11.67
C VAL A 119 -10.54 -22.19 -12.40
N GLY A 120 -11.24 -21.15 -12.87
CA GLY A 120 -12.48 -21.23 -13.66
C GLY A 120 -12.30 -21.49 -15.16
N LEU A 121 -11.08 -21.34 -15.72
CA LEU A 121 -10.82 -21.56 -17.15
C LEU A 121 -10.26 -22.95 -17.48
N ASN A 122 -9.97 -23.77 -16.47
CA ASN A 122 -9.44 -25.13 -16.65
C ASN A 122 -10.51 -26.21 -16.48
N THR A 123 -11.77 -25.89 -16.80
CA THR A 123 -12.87 -26.87 -16.83
C THR A 123 -13.26 -27.34 -18.23
N ASP A 124 -12.68 -26.83 -19.33
CA ASP A 124 -13.14 -27.27 -20.68
C ASP A 124 -12.16 -27.05 -21.86
N GLU A 125 -10.89 -27.46 -21.74
CA GLU A 125 -10.09 -27.69 -22.96
C GLU A 125 -9.42 -29.06 -22.93
N LYS A 126 -10.00 -29.93 -23.77
CA LYS A 126 -9.59 -31.28 -24.20
C LYS A 126 -10.24 -32.46 -23.46
N HIS A 127 -11.22 -33.01 -24.19
CA HIS A 127 -11.81 -34.37 -24.18
C HIS A 127 -13.20 -34.52 -23.56
#